data_AF-A0A7M7NWY5-F1
#
_entry.id   AF-A0A7M7NWY5-F1
#
_cell.length_a   1.000
_cell.length_b   1.000
_cell.length_c   1.000
_cell.angle_alpha   90.00
_cell.angle_beta   90.00
_cell.angle_gamma   90.00
#
_symmetry.space_group_name_H-M   'P 1'
#
loop_
_entity.id
_entity.type
_entity.pdbx_description
1 polymer ?
#
loop_
_entity_poly.entity_id
_entity_poly.type
_entity_poly.pdbx_seq_one_letter_code
_entity_poly.pdbx_strand_id
1 'polypeptide(L)'
;MPVSVCYPAGTMTQEELCSLPAEVGPCRRGIRNYYYNQKRASILHPTTRPRQLFEIHVRWFYNIRTQQCEQFNYTGCLGNPNRFEDLAICEER
;
A
#
# COMPACT_ATOMS: atom_id res chain seq x y z
N MET A 1 25.20 3.16 2.20
CA MET A 1 24.58 2.16 3.08
C MET A 1 23.22 1.81 2.49
N PRO A 2 23.08 0.72 1.72
CA PRO A 2 21.82 0.41 1.05
C PRO A 2 20.92 -0.38 1.99
N VAL A 3 19.68 0.08 2.11
CA VAL A 3 18.66 -0.50 2.97
C VAL A 3 18.16 -1.80 2.35
N SER A 4 18.45 -2.91 3.03
CA SER A 4 18.11 -4.27 2.66
C SER A 4 16.76 -4.68 3.24
N VAL A 5 15.76 -5.00 2.40
CA VAL A 5 14.65 -5.90 2.77
C VAL A 5 13.94 -6.35 1.47
N CYS A 6 13.92 -7.59 0.97
CA CYS A 6 13.91 -8.94 1.55
C CYS A 6 15.10 -9.30 2.45
N TYR A 7 14.90 -9.05 3.73
CA TYR A 7 15.54 -9.73 4.85
C TYR A 7 14.37 -10.14 5.72
N PRO A 8 14.41 -11.31 6.35
CA PRO A 8 13.28 -11.78 7.15
C PRO A 8 12.95 -10.76 8.24
N ALA A 9 11.73 -10.24 8.21
CA ALA A 9 11.15 -9.65 9.40
C ALA A 9 10.71 -10.81 10.31
N GLY A 10 11.68 -11.51 10.93
CA GLY A 10 11.42 -12.66 11.80
C GLY A 10 11.97 -14.00 11.30
N THR A 11 11.17 -15.07 11.40
CA THR A 11 11.57 -16.47 11.13
C THR A 11 11.27 -16.97 9.71
N MET A 12 10.75 -16.12 8.82
CA MET A 12 10.28 -16.54 7.49
C MET A 12 11.41 -16.63 6.46
N THR A 13 11.45 -17.70 5.66
CA THR A 13 12.42 -17.82 4.56
C THR A 13 12.05 -16.95 3.37
N GLN A 14 12.99 -16.77 2.45
CA GLN A 14 12.77 -16.03 1.21
C GLN A 14 11.69 -16.69 0.33
N GLU A 15 11.63 -18.03 0.30
CA GLU A 15 10.58 -18.73 -0.43
C GLU A 15 9.19 -18.49 0.19
N GLU A 16 9.10 -18.42 1.51
CA GLU A 16 7.83 -18.19 2.21
C GLU A 16 7.29 -16.77 1.96
N LEU A 17 8.17 -15.77 1.89
CA LEU A 17 7.80 -14.39 1.60
C LEU A 17 7.32 -14.23 0.16
N CYS A 18 8.05 -14.78 -0.81
CA CYS A 18 7.69 -14.69 -2.23
C CYS A 18 6.48 -15.57 -2.59
N SER A 19 6.13 -16.54 -1.74
CA SER A 19 4.91 -17.35 -1.89
C SER A 19 3.64 -16.65 -1.39
N LEU A 20 3.76 -15.49 -0.73
CA LEU A 20 2.60 -14.75 -0.25
C LEU A 20 1.82 -14.11 -1.41
N PRO A 21 0.47 -14.06 -1.33
CA PRO A 21 -0.34 -13.41 -2.35
C PRO A 21 -0.17 -11.88 -2.30
N ALA A 22 -0.47 -11.19 -3.40
CA ALA A 22 -0.58 -9.73 -3.38
C ALA A 22 -1.76 -9.29 -2.49
N GLU A 23 -1.50 -8.46 -1.48
CA GLU A 23 -2.54 -7.95 -0.57
C GLU A 23 -2.78 -6.45 -0.75
N VAL A 24 -3.94 -6.12 -1.31
CA VAL A 24 -4.41 -4.75 -1.57
C VAL A 24 -4.58 -3.94 -0.27
N GLY A 25 -4.90 -4.59 0.86
CA GLY A 25 -5.18 -3.95 2.14
C GLY A 25 -6.55 -3.26 2.21
N PRO A 26 -7.11 -2.98 3.42
CA PRO A 26 -8.45 -2.43 3.57
C PRO A 26 -8.49 -0.89 3.62
N CYS A 27 -7.36 -0.20 3.46
CA CYS A 27 -7.34 1.24 3.63
C CYS A 27 -8.20 1.96 2.60
N ARG A 28 -9.03 2.88 3.08
CA ARG A 28 -9.75 3.85 2.24
C ARG A 28 -9.73 5.16 3.00
N ARG A 29 -8.60 5.85 2.99
CA ARG A 29 -8.38 6.95 3.93
C ARG A 29 -8.98 8.25 3.39
N GLY A 30 -10.19 8.56 3.83
CA GLY A 30 -10.66 9.95 3.97
C GLY A 30 -10.66 10.31 5.45
N ILE A 31 -9.56 10.82 6.00
CA ILE A 31 -9.52 11.31 7.38
C ILE A 31 -10.24 12.65 7.40
N ARG A 32 -11.45 12.69 7.94
CA ARG A 32 -12.05 13.96 8.38
C ARG A 32 -11.50 14.25 9.77
N ASN A 33 -10.55 15.19 9.85
CA ASN A 33 -10.21 15.84 11.12
C ASN A 33 -11.39 16.73 11.52
N TYR A 34 -11.95 16.53 12.71
CA TYR A 34 -12.95 17.43 13.29
C TYR A 34 -12.27 18.32 14.34
N TYR A 35 -12.54 19.62 14.29
CA TYR A 35 -12.20 20.59 15.35
C TYR A 35 -13.49 20.95 16.13
N TYR A 36 -13.35 21.33 17.40
CA TYR A 36 -14.49 21.70 18.27
C TYR A 36 -15.16 22.98 17.77
N ASN A 37 -16.49 23.00 17.66
CA ASN A 37 -17.22 24.19 17.22
C ASN A 37 -18.48 24.42 18.07
N GLN A 38 -18.52 25.51 18.84
CA GLN A 38 -19.54 25.73 19.87
C GLN A 38 -20.84 26.29 19.32
N LYS A 39 -20.81 27.12 18.26
CA LYS A 39 -21.98 27.54 17.49
C LYS A 39 -21.48 27.91 16.11
N ARG A 40 -21.88 27.11 15.11
CA ARG A 40 -21.65 27.29 13.66
C ARG A 40 -20.87 28.56 13.27
N ALA A 41 -19.58 28.41 13.02
CA ALA A 41 -18.82 29.30 12.15
C ALA A 41 -18.41 28.51 10.91
N SER A 42 -18.97 28.91 9.78
CA SER A 42 -18.95 28.31 8.45
C SER A 42 -17.56 28.28 7.81
N ILE A 43 -17.18 27.15 7.22
CA ILE A 43 -16.25 27.10 6.08
C ILE A 43 -16.92 26.23 5.01
N LEU A 44 -17.26 26.88 3.89
CA LEU A 44 -17.72 26.37 2.59
C LEU A 44 -18.11 24.89 2.53
N HIS A 45 -19.39 24.61 2.23
CA HIS A 45 -19.83 23.29 1.77
C HIS A 45 -19.01 22.86 0.53
N PRO A 46 -18.32 21.72 0.55
CA PRO A 46 -17.86 21.09 -0.68
C PRO A 46 -18.95 20.10 -1.13
N THR A 47 -20.08 20.62 -1.64
CA THR A 47 -21.08 19.80 -2.33
C THR A 47 -20.62 19.37 -3.74
N THR A 48 -19.43 19.78 -4.17
CA THR A 48 -18.72 19.20 -5.31
C THR A 48 -17.39 18.63 -4.83
N ARG A 49 -17.40 17.42 -4.25
CA ARG A 49 -16.17 16.64 -4.19
C ARG A 49 -15.86 16.19 -5.62
N PRO A 50 -14.80 16.67 -6.30
CA PRO A 50 -14.29 15.91 -7.43
C PRO A 50 -14.02 14.50 -6.88
N ARG A 51 -14.54 13.50 -7.61
CA ARG A 51 -14.43 12.07 -7.35
C ARG A 51 -13.16 11.77 -6.54
N GLN A 52 -13.32 11.29 -5.31
CA GLN A 52 -12.25 10.87 -4.40
C GLN A 52 -11.09 10.27 -5.21
N LEU A 53 -9.94 10.94 -5.24
CA LEU A 53 -8.70 10.32 -5.68
C LEU A 53 -8.32 9.36 -4.56
N PHE A 54 -8.77 8.11 -4.67
CA PHE A 54 -8.35 7.03 -3.80
C PHE A 54 -6.83 6.97 -3.84
N GLU A 55 -6.17 7.01 -2.69
CA GLU A 55 -4.71 6.94 -2.60
C GLU A 55 -4.27 5.49 -2.88
N ILE A 56 -4.29 5.13 -4.17
CA ILE A 56 -3.86 3.84 -4.70
C ILE A 56 -2.39 3.97 -5.03
N HIS A 57 -1.57 3.15 -4.38
CA HIS A 57 -0.15 3.03 -4.63
C HIS A 57 0.07 1.86 -5.56
N VAL A 58 0.59 2.10 -6.77
CA VAL A 58 1.04 1.01 -7.64
C VAL A 58 2.30 0.43 -7.03
N ARG A 59 2.28 -0.87 -6.75
CA ARG A 59 3.38 -1.63 -6.15
C ARG A 59 3.62 -2.90 -6.95
N TRP A 60 4.78 -3.50 -6.75
CA TRP A 60 5.16 -4.76 -7.38
C TRP A 60 5.08 -5.91 -6.38
N PHE A 61 4.73 -7.10 -6.83
CA PHE A 61 4.84 -8.33 -6.03
C PHE A 61 5.43 -9.44 -6.90
N TYR A 62 6.13 -10.38 -6.27
CA TYR A 62 6.62 -11.55 -6.97
C TYR A 62 5.53 -12.60 -7.08
N ASN A 63 5.21 -13.03 -8.30
CA ASN A 63 4.25 -14.09 -8.56
C ASN A 63 4.99 -15.41 -8.85
N ILE A 64 4.98 -16.33 -7.88
CA ILE A 64 5.64 -17.64 -8.01
C ILE A 64 5.08 -18.51 -9.14
N ARG A 65 3.84 -18.29 -9.58
CA ARG A 65 3.22 -19.10 -10.64
C ARG A 65 3.76 -18.73 -12.02
N THR A 66 3.96 -17.43 -12.24
CA THR A 66 4.53 -16.88 -13.48
C THR A 66 6.04 -16.69 -13.39
N GLN A 67 6.59 -16.77 -12.18
CA GLN A 67 7.99 -16.48 -11.85
C GLN A 67 8.41 -15.05 -12.26
N GLN A 68 7.48 -14.11 -12.16
CA GLN A 68 7.67 -12.73 -12.62
C GLN A 68 7.15 -11.74 -11.58
N CYS A 69 7.71 -10.53 -11.63
CA CYS A 69 7.23 -9.40 -10.87
C CYS A 69 6.04 -8.74 -11.58
N GLU A 70 4.92 -8.64 -10.89
CA GLU A 70 3.67 -8.10 -11.42
C GLU A 70 3.20 -6.89 -10.61
N GLN A 71 2.52 -5.95 -11.28
CA GLN A 71 1.98 -4.76 -10.61
C GLN A 71 0.65 -5.07 -9.93
N PHE A 72 0.42 -4.44 -8.78
CA PHE A 72 -0.87 -4.45 -8.11
C PHE A 72 -1.17 -3.12 -7.41
N ASN A 73 -2.45 -2.91 -7.11
CA ASN A 73 -2.94 -1.71 -6.43
C ASN A 73 -2.90 -1.91 -4.92
N TYR A 74 -2.07 -1.15 -4.21
CA TYR A 74 -2.01 -1.14 -2.75
C TYR A 74 -2.73 0.07 -2.17
N THR A 75 -3.58 -0.16 -1.17
CA THR A 75 -4.41 0.90 -0.56
C THR A 75 -3.70 1.72 0.51
N GLY A 76 -2.42 1.47 0.74
CA GLY A 76 -1.60 2.25 1.66
C GLY A 76 -1.60 1.77 3.11
N CYS A 77 -2.29 0.67 3.46
CA CYS A 77 -2.09 0.05 4.78
C CYS A 77 -2.36 -1.45 4.84
N LEU A 78 -1.85 -2.07 5.92
CA LEU A 78 -1.83 -3.51 6.16
C LEU A 78 -1.16 -4.24 4.98
N GLY A 79 -1.59 -5.47 4.72
CA GLY A 79 -0.98 -6.33 3.72
C GLY A 79 0.22 -7.08 4.28
N ASN A 80 0.86 -7.86 3.39
CA ASN A 80 2.05 -8.63 3.72
C ASN A 80 3.32 -8.04 3.09
N PRO A 81 4.52 -8.61 3.37
CA PRO A 81 5.78 -8.09 2.86
C PRO A 81 6.09 -8.35 1.38
N ASN A 82 5.32 -9.17 0.65
CA ASN A 82 5.49 -9.36 -0.80
C ASN A 82 4.92 -8.15 -1.56
N ARG A 83 5.57 -6.99 -1.35
CA ARG A 83 5.17 -5.68 -1.88
C ARG A 83 6.39 -4.78 -1.99
N PHE A 84 6.74 -4.41 -3.21
CA PHE A 84 7.93 -3.63 -3.54
C PHE A 84 7.55 -2.32 -4.24
N GLU A 85 8.40 -1.32 -4.10
CA GLU A 85 8.17 0.01 -4.70
C GLU A 85 8.50 0.03 -6.19
N ASP A 86 9.54 -0.71 -6.59
CA ASP A 86 10.09 -0.71 -7.95
C ASP A 86 10.24 -2.13 -8.50
N LEU A 87 10.20 -2.25 -9.83
CA LEU A 87 10.40 -3.52 -10.53
C LEU A 87 11.79 -4.09 -10.26
N ALA A 88 12.83 -3.26 -10.38
CA ALA A 88 14.21 -3.69 -10.15
C ALA A 88 14.39 -4.25 -8.74
N ILE A 89 13.75 -3.62 -7.74
CA ILE A 89 13.77 -4.11 -6.36
C ILE A 89 13.04 -5.44 -6.23
N CYS A 90 12.00 -5.70 -7.03
CA CYS A 90 11.31 -6.99 -7.02
C CYS A 90 12.11 -8.09 -7.75
N GLU A 91 12.76 -7.77 -8.87
CA GLU A 91 13.51 -8.74 -9.69
C GLU A 91 14.88 -9.10 -9.10
N GLU A 92 15.48 -8.23 -8.29
CA GLU A 92 16.74 -8.49 -7.56
C GLU A 92 16.54 -9.39 -6.33
N ARG A 93 15.31 -9.88 -6.10
CA ARG A 93 14.89 -10.62 -4.89
C ARG A 93 14.35 -12.00 -5.24
#